data_AF-A0A0C7N8U1-F1
#
_entry.id   AF-A0A0C7N8U1-F1
#
_cell.length_a   1.000
_cell.length_b   1.000
_cell.length_c   1.000
_cell.angle_alpha   90.00
_cell.angle_beta   90.00
_cell.angle_gamma   90.00
#
_symmetry.space_group_name_H-M   'P 1'
#
loop_
_entity.id
_entity.type
_entity.pdbx_description
1 polymer ?
#
loop_
_entity_poly.entity_id
_entity_poly.type
_entity_poly.pdbx_seq_one_letter_code
_entity_poly.pdbx_strand_id
1 'polypeptide(L)'
;MVIQKNAHIGKLAVMQRKPNRDYALAILKDIAHQVSLIMRENSFKVGQLVEFYPKNKRLLGMNVNGGSKIMLRLRQPFDEDQFLSREQILGTMLHELTHNVCGPHNATFYKKLDELTARQWVIEQRGLFDGFVGQGRKLGARPRARIPGRALGSGNVLGSAQNGSWKIGSLDPQVRRSPREMAALAAEQRAQDAQWCGRPKVDEEPEVQELEFIDLADDGDNDNKPESPPLVPMVPKGDELRSGDAQSLSKPEVIDLT
;
A
#
# COMPACT_ATOMS: atom_id res chain seq x y z
N MET A 1 10.19 8.90 5.65
CA MET A 1 9.66 8.87 4.27
C MET A 1 8.18 9.18 4.36
N VAL A 2 7.67 10.20 3.67
CA VAL A 2 6.24 10.57 3.76
C VAL A 2 5.46 9.57 2.92
N ILE A 3 4.69 8.69 3.55
CA ILE A 3 3.82 7.75 2.84
C ILE A 3 2.58 8.54 2.43
N GLN A 4 2.42 8.77 1.12
CA GLN A 4 1.24 9.46 0.60
C GLN A 4 0.09 8.46 0.40
N LYS A 5 -1.11 8.91 0.71
CA LYS A 5 -2.35 8.14 0.52
C LYS A 5 -2.56 7.86 -0.97
N ASN A 6 -2.92 6.62 -1.30
CA ASN A 6 -3.28 6.25 -2.66
C ASN A 6 -4.77 6.52 -2.91
N ALA A 7 -5.11 7.42 -3.83
CA ALA A 7 -6.50 7.75 -4.18
C ALA A 7 -7.26 6.61 -4.88
N HIS A 8 -6.54 5.60 -5.39
CA HIS A 8 -7.11 4.50 -6.14
C HIS A 8 -7.46 3.28 -5.27
N ILE A 9 -7.14 3.32 -3.97
CA ILE A 9 -7.47 2.29 -2.98
C ILE A 9 -8.46 2.87 -1.98
N GLY A 10 -9.60 2.18 -1.77
CA GLY A 10 -10.64 2.66 -0.86
C GLY A 10 -10.29 2.44 0.62
N LYS A 11 -10.09 1.17 1.01
CA LYS A 11 -9.87 0.77 2.41
C LYS A 11 -8.67 -0.16 2.53
N LEU A 12 -7.94 -0.05 3.64
CA LEU A 12 -6.89 -1.00 4.02
C LEU A 12 -7.40 -1.83 5.21
N ALA A 13 -7.06 -3.12 5.26
CA ALA A 13 -7.31 -3.90 6.48
C ALA A 13 -6.18 -4.86 6.81
N VAL A 14 -5.92 -5.02 8.12
CA VAL A 14 -4.92 -5.96 8.66
C VAL A 14 -5.55 -6.92 9.66
N MET A 15 -4.94 -8.09 9.83
CA MET A 15 -5.42 -9.09 10.78
C MET A 15 -5.07 -8.71 12.21
N GLN A 16 -6.08 -8.53 13.06
CA GLN A 16 -5.93 -8.00 14.41
C GLN A 16 -5.37 -9.00 15.42
N ARG A 17 -5.63 -10.29 15.20
CA ARG A 17 -5.25 -11.36 16.13
C ARG A 17 -3.79 -11.81 15.97
N LYS A 18 -3.07 -11.25 14.99
CA LYS A 18 -1.71 -11.65 14.63
C LYS A 18 -0.68 -10.71 15.26
N PRO A 19 0.52 -11.21 15.59
CA PRO A 19 1.59 -10.40 16.19
C PRO A 19 2.04 -9.28 15.25
N ASN A 20 2.62 -8.20 15.76
CA ASN A 20 3.21 -7.12 14.96
C ASN A 20 2.26 -6.50 13.91
N ARG A 21 0.97 -6.31 14.26
CA ARG A 21 -0.05 -5.73 13.37
C ARG A 21 0.31 -4.33 12.84
N ASP A 22 0.97 -3.51 13.66
CA ASP A 22 1.35 -2.14 13.27
C ASP A 22 2.38 -2.16 12.14
N TYR A 23 3.28 -3.15 12.16
CA TYR A 23 4.26 -3.36 11.10
C TYR A 23 3.60 -3.91 9.82
N ALA A 24 2.65 -4.84 9.94
CA ALA A 24 1.85 -5.33 8.81
C ALA A 24 1.12 -4.18 8.10
N LEU A 25 0.54 -3.26 8.88
CA LEU A 25 -0.14 -2.07 8.40
C LEU A 25 0.82 -1.09 7.73
N ALA A 26 2.01 -0.90 8.30
CA ALA A 26 3.05 -0.08 7.67
C ALA A 26 3.48 -0.64 6.31
N ILE A 27 3.63 -1.97 6.18
CA ILE A 27 3.92 -2.63 4.89
C ILE A 27 2.77 -2.40 3.90
N LEU A 28 1.51 -2.61 4.28
CA LEU A 28 0.39 -2.38 3.37
C LEU A 28 0.31 -0.92 2.91
N LYS A 29 0.54 0.03 3.81
CA LYS A 29 0.60 1.46 3.47
C LYS A 29 1.75 1.76 2.50
N ASP A 30 2.93 1.17 2.69
CA ASP A 30 4.06 1.34 1.77
C ASP A 30 3.75 0.76 0.38
N ILE A 31 3.24 -0.47 0.31
CA ILE A 31 2.86 -1.12 -0.95
C ILE A 31 1.77 -0.31 -1.67
N ALA A 32 0.74 0.13 -0.94
CA ALA A 32 -0.31 1.00 -1.48
C ALA A 32 0.25 2.30 -2.07
N HIS A 33 1.20 2.93 -1.40
CA HIS A 33 1.85 4.15 -1.88
C HIS A 33 2.67 3.90 -3.15
N GLN A 34 3.41 2.79 -3.22
CA GLN A 34 4.30 2.51 -4.34
C GLN A 34 3.59 2.15 -5.63
N VAL A 35 2.44 1.49 -5.56
CA VAL A 35 1.64 1.15 -6.74
C VAL A 35 0.74 2.30 -7.21
N SER A 36 0.70 3.42 -6.47
CA SER A 36 -0.18 4.56 -6.77
C SER A 36 -0.08 5.05 -8.23
N LEU A 37 1.15 5.27 -8.70
CA LEU A 37 1.40 5.77 -10.05
C LEU A 37 1.00 4.75 -11.12
N ILE A 38 1.28 3.46 -10.91
CA ILE A 38 0.84 2.39 -11.81
C ILE A 38 -0.67 2.32 -11.90
N MET A 39 -1.35 2.41 -10.75
CA MET A 39 -2.81 2.39 -10.70
C MET A 39 -3.39 3.58 -11.46
N ARG A 40 -2.80 4.76 -11.34
CA ARG A 40 -3.20 5.94 -12.11
C ARG A 40 -3.01 5.76 -13.62
N GLU A 41 -1.82 5.33 -14.05
CA GLU A 41 -1.48 5.16 -15.46
C GLU A 41 -2.36 4.10 -16.15
N ASN A 42 -2.72 3.04 -15.44
CA ASN A 42 -3.55 1.96 -15.97
C ASN A 42 -5.04 2.10 -15.60
N SER A 43 -5.43 3.18 -14.93
CA SER A 43 -6.80 3.40 -14.42
C SER A 43 -7.34 2.27 -13.54
N PHE A 44 -6.46 1.59 -12.79
CA PHE A 44 -6.87 0.56 -11.85
C PHE A 44 -7.50 1.19 -10.60
N LYS A 45 -8.53 0.52 -10.09
CA LYS A 45 -9.20 0.88 -8.85
C LYS A 45 -9.32 -0.37 -7.99
N VAL A 46 -9.04 -0.22 -6.70
CA VAL A 46 -9.17 -1.31 -5.73
C VAL A 46 -10.07 -0.84 -4.59
N GLY A 47 -11.13 -1.60 -4.32
CA GLY A 47 -12.06 -1.26 -3.24
C GLY A 47 -11.40 -1.45 -1.87
N GLN A 48 -10.91 -2.66 -1.62
CA GLN A 48 -10.30 -3.06 -0.36
C GLN A 48 -8.97 -3.77 -0.62
N LEU A 49 -7.91 -3.37 0.07
CA LEU A 49 -6.65 -4.09 0.12
C LEU A 49 -6.45 -4.64 1.54
N VAL A 50 -6.46 -5.95 1.68
CA VAL A 50 -6.52 -6.61 3.00
C VAL A 50 -5.39 -7.61 3.17
N GLU A 51 -4.90 -7.73 4.40
CA GLU A 51 -4.04 -8.84 4.80
C GLU A 51 -4.88 -10.11 4.98
N PHE A 52 -4.34 -11.25 4.55
CA PHE A 52 -4.88 -12.57 4.89
C PHE A 52 -3.77 -13.59 5.13
N TYR A 53 -4.10 -14.65 5.84
CA TYR A 53 -3.18 -15.76 6.12
C TYR A 53 -3.89 -17.10 5.91
N PRO A 54 -3.98 -17.56 4.66
CA PRO A 54 -4.71 -18.78 4.33
C PRO A 54 -3.97 -20.02 4.85
N LYS A 55 -4.71 -21.10 5.11
CA LYS A 55 -4.13 -22.41 5.47
C LYS A 55 -3.25 -22.97 4.35
N ASN A 56 -3.60 -22.69 3.10
CA ASN A 56 -2.79 -23.08 1.96
C ASN A 56 -1.49 -22.26 1.92
N LYS A 57 -0.35 -22.93 2.13
CA LYS A 57 0.96 -22.29 2.19
C LYS A 57 1.41 -21.66 0.87
N ARG A 58 0.88 -22.12 -0.27
CA ARG A 58 1.25 -21.62 -1.61
C ARG A 58 0.49 -20.36 -2.02
N LEU A 59 -0.60 -20.05 -1.32
CA LEU A 59 -1.45 -18.92 -1.66
C LEU A 59 -0.87 -17.63 -1.09
N LEU A 60 -0.38 -16.74 -1.95
CA LEU A 60 0.13 -15.43 -1.52
C LEU A 60 -0.79 -14.26 -1.83
N GLY A 61 -1.62 -14.39 -2.85
CA GLY A 61 -2.47 -13.31 -3.34
C GLY A 61 -3.80 -13.84 -3.85
N MET A 62 -4.84 -13.02 -3.74
CA MET A 62 -6.13 -13.28 -4.36
C MET A 62 -6.83 -11.98 -4.72
N ASN A 63 -7.29 -11.90 -5.97
CA ASN A 63 -8.15 -10.83 -6.46
C ASN A 63 -9.61 -11.31 -6.58
N VAL A 64 -10.50 -10.63 -5.87
CA VAL A 64 -11.95 -10.87 -5.91
C VAL A 64 -12.64 -9.82 -6.78
N ASN A 65 -13.43 -10.29 -7.75
CA ASN A 65 -14.25 -9.47 -8.64
C ASN A 65 -13.48 -8.37 -9.41
N GLY A 66 -12.23 -8.64 -9.82
CA GLY A 66 -11.47 -7.73 -10.69
C GLY A 66 -11.11 -6.41 -10.01
N GLY A 67 -10.74 -6.47 -8.73
CA GLY A 67 -10.28 -5.31 -7.95
C GLY A 67 -11.25 -4.86 -6.87
N SER A 68 -12.38 -5.55 -6.64
CA SER A 68 -13.26 -5.21 -5.51
C SER A 68 -12.54 -5.40 -4.17
N LYS A 69 -11.85 -6.53 -4.03
CA LYS A 69 -11.04 -6.87 -2.85
C LYS A 69 -9.77 -7.58 -3.33
N ILE A 70 -8.62 -7.09 -2.91
CA ILE A 70 -7.33 -7.75 -3.11
C ILE A 70 -6.82 -8.18 -1.74
N MET A 71 -6.51 -9.46 -1.61
CA MET A 71 -5.97 -10.05 -0.39
C MET A 71 -4.50 -10.39 -0.61
N LEU A 72 -3.63 -9.93 0.27
CA LEU A 72 -2.19 -10.19 0.21
C LEU A 72 -1.73 -10.88 1.49
N ARG A 73 -0.92 -11.92 1.32
CA ARG A 73 -0.20 -12.53 2.43
C ARG A 73 1.05 -11.69 2.69
N LEU A 74 1.18 -11.23 3.93
CA LEU A 74 2.34 -10.45 4.37
C LEU A 74 3.34 -11.28 5.17
N ARG A 75 2.89 -12.41 5.73
CA ARG A 75 3.64 -13.25 6.69
C ARG A 75 4.14 -14.55 6.03
N GLN A 76 5.22 -15.11 6.57
CA GLN A 76 5.77 -16.38 6.11
C GLN A 76 4.80 -17.54 6.41
N PRO A 77 4.67 -18.56 5.54
CA PRO A 77 3.74 -19.68 5.74
C PRO A 77 4.04 -20.58 6.95
N PHE A 78 5.26 -20.50 7.46
CA PHE A 78 5.79 -21.37 8.51
C PHE A 78 6.02 -20.62 9.82
N ASP A 79 5.98 -19.29 9.77
CA ASP A 79 6.26 -18.41 10.90
C ASP A 79 5.43 -17.13 10.75
N GLU A 80 4.50 -16.92 11.69
CA GLU A 80 3.58 -15.78 11.64
C GLU A 80 4.24 -14.47 12.12
N ASP A 81 5.36 -14.56 12.84
CA ASP A 81 6.12 -13.40 13.32
C ASP A 81 7.02 -12.83 12.22
N GLN A 82 7.41 -13.66 11.25
CA GLN A 82 8.27 -13.28 10.14
C GLN A 82 7.45 -12.81 8.93
N PHE A 83 7.87 -11.69 8.33
CA PHE A 83 7.24 -11.13 7.14
C PHE A 83 7.94 -11.58 5.85
N LEU A 84 7.19 -11.59 4.75
CA LEU A 84 7.74 -11.73 3.42
C LEU A 84 8.58 -10.50 3.06
N SER A 85 9.51 -10.64 2.11
CA SER A 85 10.26 -9.49 1.65
C SER A 85 9.35 -8.50 0.94
N ARG A 86 9.65 -7.20 1.03
CA ARG A 86 8.89 -6.14 0.36
C ARG A 86 8.72 -6.42 -1.13
N GLU A 87 9.78 -6.90 -1.79
CA GLU A 87 9.79 -7.24 -3.21
C GLU A 87 8.81 -8.37 -3.56
N GLN A 88 8.72 -9.40 -2.71
CA GLN A 88 7.77 -10.50 -2.90
C GLN A 88 6.32 -10.02 -2.78
N ILE A 89 6.04 -9.17 -1.80
CA ILE A 89 4.70 -8.60 -1.58
C ILE A 89 4.32 -7.68 -2.75
N LEU A 90 5.25 -6.83 -3.19
CA LEU A 90 5.03 -5.95 -4.33
C LEU A 90 4.79 -6.74 -5.62
N GLY A 91 5.59 -7.78 -5.89
CA GLY A 91 5.39 -8.65 -7.05
C GLY A 91 4.02 -9.32 -7.04
N THR A 92 3.58 -9.79 -5.86
CA THR A 92 2.23 -10.35 -5.68
C THR A 92 1.15 -9.29 -5.91
N MET A 93 1.33 -8.06 -5.42
CA MET A 93 0.40 -6.96 -5.67
C MET A 93 0.26 -6.63 -7.16
N LEU A 94 1.36 -6.59 -7.92
CA LEU A 94 1.31 -6.36 -9.38
C LEU A 94 0.63 -7.49 -10.13
N HIS A 95 0.85 -8.74 -9.69
CA HIS A 95 0.16 -9.92 -10.20
C HIS A 95 -1.35 -9.79 -9.99
N GLU A 96 -1.79 -9.48 -8.77
CA GLU A 96 -3.20 -9.31 -8.47
C GLU A 96 -3.82 -8.11 -9.20
N LEU A 97 -3.09 -7.00 -9.38
CA LEU A 97 -3.57 -5.87 -10.19
C LEU A 97 -3.78 -6.27 -11.66
N THR A 98 -2.96 -7.18 -12.20
CA THR A 98 -3.14 -7.69 -13.57
C THR A 98 -4.46 -8.45 -13.72
N HIS A 99 -4.93 -9.11 -12.64
CA HIS A 99 -6.22 -9.77 -12.60
C HIS A 99 -7.43 -8.82 -12.71
N ASN A 100 -7.26 -7.50 -12.55
CA ASN A 100 -8.32 -6.53 -12.86
C ASN A 100 -8.68 -6.50 -14.35
N VAL A 101 -7.74 -6.88 -15.23
CA VAL A 101 -7.92 -6.85 -16.70
C VAL A 101 -8.02 -8.26 -17.27
N CYS A 102 -7.18 -9.18 -16.80
CA CYS A 102 -7.10 -10.54 -17.34
C CYS A 102 -7.19 -11.59 -16.22
N GLY A 103 -8.27 -12.36 -16.22
CA GLY A 103 -8.46 -13.45 -15.26
C GLY A 103 -7.49 -14.63 -15.45
N PRO A 104 -7.43 -15.28 -16.63
CA PRO A 104 -6.62 -16.49 -16.80
C PRO A 104 -5.12 -16.18 -16.96
N HIS A 105 -4.26 -17.04 -16.42
CA HIS A 105 -2.79 -16.99 -16.60
C HIS A 105 -2.35 -17.43 -18.01
N ASN A 106 -2.78 -16.66 -19.01
CA ASN A 106 -2.45 -16.86 -20.42
C ASN A 106 -1.28 -15.95 -20.83
N ALA A 107 -0.81 -16.07 -22.09
CA ALA A 107 0.31 -15.26 -22.57
C ALA A 107 0.05 -13.73 -22.46
N THR A 108 -1.20 -13.29 -22.59
CA THR A 108 -1.57 -11.88 -22.44
C THR A 108 -1.45 -11.40 -20.99
N PHE A 109 -1.77 -12.25 -20.01
CA PHE A 109 -1.57 -11.96 -18.60
C PHE A 109 -0.09 -11.70 -18.30
N TYR A 110 0.79 -12.63 -18.68
CA TYR A 110 2.23 -12.49 -18.42
C TYR A 110 2.85 -11.30 -19.14
N LYS A 111 2.40 -11.02 -20.37
CA LYS A 111 2.84 -9.81 -21.07
C LYS A 111 2.48 -8.55 -20.29
N LYS A 112 1.25 -8.47 -19.77
CA LYS A 112 0.82 -7.31 -18.98
C LYS A 112 1.55 -7.23 -17.65
N LEU A 113 1.77 -8.36 -16.98
CA LEU A 113 2.53 -8.42 -15.73
C LEU A 113 3.98 -7.95 -15.92
N ASP A 114 4.63 -8.35 -17.01
CA ASP A 114 5.99 -7.91 -17.36
C ASP A 114 6.03 -6.39 -17.63
N GLU A 115 5.07 -5.87 -18.40
CA GLU A 115 4.92 -4.43 -18.63
C GLU A 115 4.76 -3.65 -17.31
N LEU A 116 3.92 -4.13 -16.39
CA LEU A 116 3.70 -3.50 -15.08
C LEU A 116 4.94 -3.59 -14.19
N THR A 117 5.63 -4.74 -14.19
CA THR A 117 6.84 -4.97 -13.39
C THR A 117 7.99 -4.08 -13.85
N ALA A 118 8.23 -4.01 -15.16
CA ALA A 118 9.22 -3.12 -15.75
C ALA A 118 8.89 -1.65 -15.46
N ARG A 119 7.61 -1.26 -15.55
CA ARG A 119 7.18 0.09 -15.23
C ARG A 119 7.39 0.42 -13.74
N GLN A 120 7.06 -0.51 -12.84
CA GLN A 120 7.23 -0.31 -11.39
C GLN A 120 8.71 -0.10 -11.05
N TRP A 121 9.60 -0.89 -11.63
CA TRP A 121 11.02 -0.75 -11.42
C TRP A 121 11.52 0.64 -11.82
N VAL A 122 11.09 1.16 -12.97
CA VAL A 122 11.44 2.53 -13.42
C VAL A 122 10.90 3.59 -12.45
N ILE A 123 9.68 3.40 -11.93
CA ILE A 123 9.05 4.31 -10.97
C ILE A 123 9.87 4.37 -9.68
N GLU A 124 10.26 3.22 -9.14
CA GLU A 124 11.08 3.14 -7.92
C GLU A 124 12.46 3.76 -8.11
N GLN A 125 13.16 3.42 -9.19
CA GLN A 125 14.50 3.96 -9.46
C GLN A 125 14.50 5.48 -9.64
N ARG A 126 13.41 6.04 -10.17
CA ARG A 126 13.25 7.48 -10.36
C ARG A 126 12.60 8.18 -9.16
N GLY A 127 12.21 7.44 -8.13
CA GLY A 127 11.47 7.98 -6.98
C GLY A 127 10.17 8.68 -7.39
N LEU A 128 9.51 8.20 -8.45
CA LEU A 128 8.23 8.74 -8.91
C LEU A 128 7.12 8.21 -8.01
N PHE A 129 6.18 9.07 -7.63
CA PHE A 129 4.98 8.70 -6.91
C PHE A 129 3.83 9.59 -7.36
N ASP A 130 2.60 9.22 -7.02
CA ASP A 130 1.45 10.06 -7.30
C ASP A 130 1.42 11.28 -6.36
N GLY A 131 2.20 12.31 -6.67
CA GLY A 131 2.42 13.47 -5.81
C GLY A 131 1.27 14.48 -5.68
N PHE A 132 0.15 14.29 -6.39
CA PHE A 132 -0.94 15.26 -6.49
C PHE A 132 -2.27 14.72 -5.97
N VAL A 133 -2.27 14.19 -4.74
CA VAL A 133 -3.47 13.60 -4.11
C VAL A 133 -4.35 14.63 -3.36
N GLY A 134 -3.97 15.91 -3.38
CA GLY A 134 -4.70 16.98 -2.69
C GLY A 134 -5.69 17.72 -3.59
N GLN A 135 -6.74 18.32 -3.01
CA GLN A 135 -7.55 19.31 -3.70
C GLN A 135 -6.65 20.50 -4.08
N GLY A 136 -6.28 20.59 -5.35
CA GLY A 136 -5.42 21.66 -5.86
C GLY A 136 -6.06 23.02 -5.60
N ARG A 137 -5.36 23.90 -4.86
CA ARG A 137 -5.80 25.28 -4.64
C ARG A 137 -5.44 26.08 -5.88
N LYS A 138 -6.43 26.62 -6.61
CA LYS A 138 -6.19 27.51 -7.75
C LYS A 138 -5.47 28.77 -7.27
N LEU A 139 -4.17 28.86 -7.50
CA LEU A 139 -3.39 30.09 -7.31
C LEU A 139 -3.39 30.84 -8.64
N GLY A 140 -4.01 32.03 -8.68
CA GLY A 140 -3.90 32.93 -9.84
C GLY A 140 -5.19 33.39 -10.53
N ALA A 141 -6.33 33.48 -9.84
CA ALA A 141 -7.48 34.20 -10.40
C ALA A 141 -7.30 35.72 -10.28
N ARG A 142 -6.45 36.32 -11.14
CA ARG A 142 -6.57 37.73 -11.52
C ARG A 142 -7.10 37.77 -12.96
N PRO A 143 -8.14 38.56 -13.27
CA PRO A 143 -8.65 38.66 -14.63
C PRO A 143 -7.53 39.16 -15.55
N ARG A 144 -7.35 38.43 -16.67
CA ARG A 144 -6.36 38.68 -17.72
C ARG A 144 -6.41 40.15 -18.15
N ALA A 145 -5.33 40.90 -17.93
CA ALA A 145 -5.01 41.99 -18.84
C ALA A 145 -4.68 41.34 -20.20
N ARG A 146 -5.34 41.80 -21.27
CA ARG A 146 -5.13 41.30 -22.63
C ARG A 146 -3.66 41.52 -23.03
N ILE A 147 -2.90 40.45 -23.18
CA ILE A 147 -1.57 40.49 -23.80
C ILE A 147 -1.79 40.48 -25.32
N PRO A 148 -1.28 41.46 -26.10
CA PRO A 148 -1.41 41.47 -27.54
C PRO A 148 -0.72 40.25 -28.16
N GLY A 149 -1.36 39.66 -29.17
CA GLY A 149 -0.93 38.44 -29.82
C GLY A 149 0.48 38.52 -30.40
N ARG A 150 1.28 37.49 -30.13
CA ARG A 150 2.57 37.28 -30.77
C ARG A 150 2.45 36.05 -31.68
N ALA A 151 2.81 36.25 -32.94
CA ALA A 151 2.55 35.36 -34.05
C ALA A 151 3.08 33.93 -33.86
N LEU A 152 2.31 32.98 -34.38
CA LEU A 152 2.62 31.56 -34.50
C LEU A 152 3.94 31.36 -35.27
N GLY A 153 4.96 30.89 -34.57
CA GLY A 153 6.19 30.38 -35.18
C GLY A 153 5.98 28.94 -35.64
N SER A 154 6.12 28.73 -36.94
CA SER A 154 6.17 27.43 -37.61
C SER A 154 7.31 26.58 -37.04
N GLY A 155 6.97 25.51 -36.31
CA GLY A 155 7.90 24.51 -35.80
C GLY A 155 7.91 23.28 -36.71
N ASN A 156 9.05 23.06 -37.37
CA ASN A 156 9.31 21.94 -38.28
C ASN A 156 8.96 20.57 -37.67
N VAL A 157 8.16 19.81 -38.41
CA VAL A 157 8.08 18.34 -38.29
C VAL A 157 9.22 17.75 -39.12
N LEU A 158 10.32 17.43 -38.43
CA LEU A 158 11.35 16.47 -38.86
C LEU A 158 11.24 15.33 -37.84
N GLY A 159 10.97 14.07 -38.19
CA GLY A 159 11.39 13.33 -39.36
C GLY A 159 12.12 12.08 -38.85
N SER A 160 11.56 10.92 -39.17
CA SER A 160 12.25 9.63 -39.29
C SER A 160 12.76 8.90 -38.04
N ALA A 161 12.10 7.76 -37.79
CA ALA A 161 12.67 6.44 -37.58
C ALA A 161 14.19 6.33 -37.37
N GLN A 162 14.57 5.80 -36.22
CA GLN A 162 15.69 4.87 -36.13
C GLN A 162 15.26 3.61 -35.38
N ASN A 163 15.30 2.51 -36.12
CA ASN A 163 15.30 1.13 -35.64
C ASN A 163 16.48 0.94 -34.67
N GLY A 164 16.23 1.08 -33.37
CA GLY A 164 17.10 0.57 -32.33
C GLY A 164 16.63 -0.82 -31.92
N SER A 165 17.08 -1.86 -32.62
CA SER A 165 16.93 -3.24 -32.19
C SER A 165 17.76 -3.45 -30.92
N TRP A 166 17.13 -3.37 -29.75
CA TRP A 166 17.77 -3.75 -28.47
C TRP A 166 17.99 -5.26 -28.48
N LYS A 167 19.21 -5.68 -28.79
CA LYS A 167 19.63 -7.08 -28.58
C LYS A 167 19.70 -7.31 -27.07
N ILE A 168 18.66 -7.92 -26.53
CA ILE A 168 18.66 -8.52 -25.19
C ILE A 168 19.81 -9.54 -25.13
N GLY A 169 20.51 -9.52 -24.00
CA GLY A 169 21.83 -10.09 -23.79
C GLY A 169 22.03 -11.54 -24.20
N SER A 170 23.26 -11.80 -24.63
CA SER A 170 23.85 -13.12 -24.76
C SER A 170 23.82 -13.81 -23.40
N LEU A 171 22.98 -14.82 -23.25
CA LEU A 171 23.03 -15.75 -22.12
C LEU A 171 24.26 -16.67 -22.26
N ASP A 172 24.81 -17.09 -21.12
CA ASP A 172 25.92 -18.05 -21.03
C ASP A 172 25.70 -19.31 -21.87
N PRO A 173 26.73 -19.85 -22.57
CA PRO A 173 26.61 -21.03 -23.43
C PRO A 173 26.21 -22.33 -22.72
N GLN A 174 26.12 -22.35 -21.39
CA GLN A 174 25.87 -23.57 -20.60
C GLN A 174 24.40 -23.99 -20.48
N VAL A 175 23.44 -23.17 -20.92
CA VAL A 175 22.01 -23.54 -20.89
C VAL A 175 21.41 -23.50 -22.30
N ARG A 176 21.91 -24.35 -23.19
CA ARG A 176 21.30 -24.57 -24.51
C ARG A 176 20.08 -25.48 -24.39
N ARG A 177 18.98 -24.96 -23.82
CA ARG A 177 17.67 -25.62 -23.90
C ARG A 177 17.06 -25.38 -25.28
N SER A 178 16.42 -26.41 -25.85
CA SER A 178 15.74 -26.24 -27.14
C SER A 178 14.57 -25.25 -27.01
N PRO A 179 14.16 -24.52 -28.06
CA PRO A 179 12.98 -23.65 -28.00
C PRO A 179 11.72 -24.38 -27.52
N ARG A 180 11.58 -25.66 -27.88
CA ARG A 180 10.48 -26.53 -27.43
C ARG A 180 10.53 -26.79 -25.93
N GLU A 181 11.71 -27.04 -25.38
CA GLU A 181 11.93 -27.26 -23.95
C GLU A 181 11.71 -25.98 -23.14
N MET A 182 12.17 -24.82 -23.63
CA MET A 182 11.88 -23.53 -23.00
C MET A 182 10.38 -23.23 -22.98
N ALA A 183 9.67 -23.51 -24.08
CA ALA A 183 8.22 -23.34 -24.13
C ALA A 183 7.49 -24.28 -23.16
N ALA A 184 7.95 -25.52 -23.04
CA ALA A 184 7.40 -26.50 -22.09
C ALA A 184 7.61 -26.05 -20.63
N LEU A 185 8.83 -25.65 -20.27
CA LEU A 185 9.14 -25.11 -18.94
C LEU A 185 8.34 -23.85 -18.62
N ALA A 186 8.21 -22.93 -19.59
CA ALA A 186 7.37 -21.76 -19.42
C ALA A 186 5.92 -22.18 -19.17
N ALA A 187 5.38 -23.16 -19.91
CA ALA A 187 4.02 -23.66 -19.68
C ALA A 187 3.84 -24.30 -18.29
N GLU A 188 4.84 -25.06 -17.81
CA GLU A 188 4.84 -25.63 -16.46
C GLU A 188 4.87 -24.56 -15.37
N GLN A 189 5.69 -23.52 -15.53
CA GLN A 189 5.71 -22.37 -14.62
C GLN A 189 4.34 -21.69 -14.58
N ARG A 190 3.71 -21.45 -15.74
CA ARG A 190 2.35 -20.88 -15.78
C ARG A 190 1.32 -21.75 -15.06
N ALA A 191 1.46 -23.07 -15.16
CA ALA A 191 0.58 -24.01 -14.46
C ALA A 191 0.82 -24.03 -12.94
N GLN A 192 2.06 -23.76 -12.48
CA GLN A 192 2.40 -23.63 -11.06
C GLN A 192 1.89 -22.30 -10.50
N ASP A 193 2.02 -21.20 -11.23
CA ASP A 193 1.51 -19.88 -10.83
C ASP A 193 -0.02 -19.89 -10.70
N ALA A 194 -0.72 -20.69 -11.49
CA ALA A 194 -2.16 -20.92 -11.32
C ALA A 194 -2.53 -21.56 -9.97
N GLN A 195 -1.58 -22.17 -9.26
CA GLN A 195 -1.77 -22.70 -7.90
C GLN A 195 -1.36 -21.68 -6.82
N TRP A 196 -0.58 -20.67 -7.18
CA TRP A 196 -0.14 -19.58 -6.32
C TRP A 196 -1.22 -18.52 -6.11
N CYS A 197 -2.07 -18.32 -7.12
CA CYS A 197 -3.25 -17.45 -7.06
C CYS A 197 -4.50 -18.33 -6.91
N GLY A 198 -5.18 -18.20 -5.78
CA GLY A 198 -6.36 -19.00 -5.45
C GLY A 198 -7.59 -18.53 -6.20
N ARG A 199 -8.46 -19.45 -6.60
CA ARG A 199 -9.86 -19.09 -6.91
C ARG A 199 -10.61 -18.85 -5.60
N PRO A 200 -11.56 -17.90 -5.54
CA PRO A 200 -12.29 -17.64 -4.30
C PRO A 200 -13.02 -18.91 -3.85
N LYS A 201 -12.55 -19.50 -2.76
CA LYS A 201 -13.29 -20.48 -1.97
C LYS A 201 -13.78 -19.77 -0.71
N VAL A 202 -15.01 -20.06 -0.31
CA VAL A 202 -15.68 -19.42 0.85
C VAL A 202 -14.85 -19.56 2.13
N ASP A 203 -14.04 -20.61 2.26
CA ASP A 203 -13.24 -20.91 3.46
C ASP A 203 -11.88 -20.18 3.55
N GLU A 204 -11.46 -19.45 2.51
CA GLU A 204 -10.14 -18.80 2.45
C GLU A 204 -10.20 -17.28 2.65
N GLU A 205 -11.39 -16.68 2.71
CA GLU A 205 -11.54 -15.30 3.16
C GLU A 205 -11.44 -15.21 4.69
N PRO A 206 -10.65 -14.28 5.26
CA PRO A 206 -10.65 -14.07 6.70
C PRO A 206 -12.03 -13.59 7.16
N GLU A 207 -12.47 -14.07 8.33
CA GLU A 207 -13.72 -13.60 8.92
C GLU A 207 -13.62 -12.09 9.18
N VAL A 208 -14.69 -11.36 8.84
CA VAL A 208 -14.74 -9.88 8.91
C VAL A 208 -14.42 -9.35 10.31
N GLN A 209 -14.63 -10.17 11.35
CA GLN A 209 -14.36 -9.86 12.76
C GLN A 209 -12.86 -9.84 13.10
N GLU A 210 -11.99 -10.35 12.23
CA GLU A 210 -10.54 -10.36 12.42
C GLU A 210 -9.83 -9.21 11.70
N LEU A 211 -10.56 -8.41 10.92
CA LEU A 211 -10.04 -7.31 10.11
C LEU A 211 -10.48 -5.95 10.68
N GLU A 212 -9.52 -5.04 10.82
CA GLU A 212 -9.82 -3.62 11.06
C GLU A 212 -9.72 -2.86 9.75
N PHE A 213 -10.83 -2.31 9.28
CA PHE A 213 -10.85 -1.49 8.07
C PHE A 213 -10.48 -0.05 8.41
N ILE A 214 -9.39 0.42 7.81
CA ILE A 214 -8.98 1.81 7.85
C ILE A 214 -9.46 2.44 6.55
N ASP A 215 -10.44 3.31 6.68
CA ASP A 215 -10.93 4.12 5.57
C ASP A 215 -9.87 5.16 5.27
N LEU A 216 -9.20 5.01 4.13
CA LEU A 216 -8.22 6.02 3.72
C LEU A 216 -8.93 7.36 3.52
N ALA A 217 -10.24 7.39 3.20
CA ALA A 217 -11.01 8.58 2.83
C ALA A 217 -11.15 9.67 3.91
N ASP A 218 -10.97 9.38 5.20
CA ASP A 218 -11.33 10.30 6.29
C ASP A 218 -10.13 10.58 7.22
N ASP A 219 -9.20 11.42 6.76
CA ASP A 219 -8.31 12.15 7.67
C ASP A 219 -8.98 13.50 8.02
N GLY A 220 -10.16 13.41 8.63
CA GLY A 220 -10.76 14.50 9.39
C GLY A 220 -10.11 14.52 10.78
N ASP A 221 -9.01 15.27 10.90
CA ASP A 221 -8.52 15.94 12.11
C ASP A 221 -8.97 15.31 13.45
N ASN A 222 -8.44 14.13 13.80
CA ASN A 222 -8.63 13.57 15.14
C ASN A 222 -7.49 14.03 16.05
N ASP A 223 -7.49 15.33 16.35
CA ASP A 223 -6.82 15.88 17.52
C ASP A 223 -7.43 15.19 18.75
N ASN A 224 -6.74 14.15 19.22
CA ASN A 224 -7.06 13.46 20.48
C ASN A 224 -6.75 14.41 21.64
N LYS A 225 -7.67 15.34 21.89
CA LYS A 225 -7.70 16.21 23.06
C LYS A 225 -8.05 15.33 24.26
N PRO A 226 -7.21 15.24 25.31
CA PRO A 226 -7.59 14.47 26.49
C PRO A 226 -8.82 15.12 27.13
N GLU A 227 -9.94 14.41 27.09
CA GLU A 227 -11.16 14.78 27.81
C GLU A 227 -10.87 14.80 29.30
N SER A 228 -11.07 15.97 29.91
CA SER A 228 -11.10 16.19 31.35
C SER A 228 -12.14 15.27 31.99
N PRO A 229 -11.86 14.64 33.15
CA PRO A 229 -12.84 13.78 33.81
C PRO A 229 -14.06 14.58 34.30
N PRO A 230 -15.26 13.97 34.33
CA PRO A 230 -16.50 14.68 34.64
C PRO A 230 -16.56 15.09 36.12
N LEU A 231 -17.00 16.33 36.35
CA LEU A 231 -17.27 16.91 37.66
C LEU A 231 -18.42 16.17 38.35
N VAL A 232 -18.14 15.58 39.51
CA VAL A 232 -19.15 15.01 40.41
C VAL A 232 -19.86 16.16 41.16
N PRO A 233 -21.20 16.18 41.30
CA PRO A 233 -21.88 17.19 42.11
C PRO A 233 -21.62 16.95 43.61
N MET A 234 -20.93 17.87 44.27
CA MET A 234 -20.76 17.89 45.73
C MET A 234 -22.07 18.30 46.41
N VAL A 235 -22.54 17.43 47.32
CA VAL A 235 -23.60 17.72 48.30
C VAL A 235 -23.03 18.65 49.38
N PRO A 236 -23.74 19.71 49.83
CA PRO A 236 -23.22 20.63 50.83
C PRO A 236 -23.32 20.01 52.23
N LYS A 237 -22.23 20.04 53.00
CA LYS A 237 -22.24 19.83 54.45
C LYS A 237 -21.59 21.02 55.14
N GLY A 238 -22.44 21.75 55.87
CA GLY A 238 -22.23 22.28 57.22
C GLY A 238 -20.96 23.07 57.52
N ASP A 239 -21.16 24.36 57.81
CA ASP A 239 -20.29 25.22 58.61
C ASP A 239 -19.79 24.54 59.88
N GLU A 240 -18.48 24.64 60.17
CA GLU A 240 -17.97 24.85 61.53
C GLU A 240 -16.49 25.34 61.54
N LEU A 241 -16.35 26.65 61.78
CA LEU A 241 -15.40 27.37 62.65
C LEU A 241 -13.97 26.82 62.95
N ARG A 242 -12.98 27.60 62.46
CA ARG A 242 -12.04 28.46 63.25
C ARG A 242 -10.71 27.88 63.81
N SER A 243 -9.68 28.73 63.65
CA SER A 243 -8.35 28.81 64.34
C SER A 243 -7.34 27.68 64.07
N GLY A 244 -6.04 27.89 63.87
CA GLY A 244 -5.14 29.03 64.00
C GLY A 244 -3.69 28.50 64.00
N ASP A 245 -2.72 29.38 63.71
CA ASP A 245 -1.26 29.24 63.97
C ASP A 245 -0.47 28.17 63.19
N ALA A 246 0.84 28.23 62.96
CA ALA A 246 1.88 29.25 62.79
C ALA A 246 3.20 28.44 62.65
N GLN A 247 4.17 28.91 61.83
CA GLN A 247 5.62 28.58 61.90
C GLN A 247 6.01 27.09 61.62
N SER A 248 7.21 26.68 61.25
CA SER A 248 8.45 27.21 60.67
C SER A 248 9.38 26.01 60.45
N LEU A 249 10.27 26.06 59.45
CA LEU A 249 11.63 25.44 59.42
C LEU A 249 11.81 23.96 59.83
N SER A 250 12.23 23.11 58.86
CA SER A 250 13.49 22.32 58.92
C SER A 250 13.60 21.32 57.75
N LYS A 251 14.72 21.37 57.01
CA LYS A 251 15.30 20.24 56.22
C LYS A 251 15.96 19.23 57.18
N PRO A 252 16.61 18.15 56.71
CA PRO A 252 16.27 17.13 55.69
C PRO A 252 16.39 15.70 56.29
N GLU A 253 15.97 14.65 55.57
CA GLU A 253 16.39 13.28 55.92
C GLU A 253 16.69 12.45 54.66
N VAL A 254 17.89 11.86 54.69
CA VAL A 254 18.51 10.95 53.73
C VAL A 254 18.19 9.54 54.19
N ILE A 255 17.76 8.62 53.32
CA ILE A 255 18.03 7.19 53.56
C ILE A 255 18.24 6.45 52.22
N ASP A 256 19.31 5.66 52.24
CA ASP A 256 20.04 4.98 51.19
C ASP A 256 19.31 3.87 50.43
N LEU A 257 19.86 3.63 49.23
CA LEU A 257 19.67 2.47 48.39
C LEU A 257 20.37 1.24 48.98
N THR A 258 19.65 0.12 48.95
CA THR A 258 20.24 -1.22 48.74
C THR A 258 19.55 -1.86 47.56
#